data_AF-A0A0D3BA43-F1
#
_entry.id   AF-A0A0D3BA43-F1
#
_cell.length_a   1.000
_cell.length_b   1.000
_cell.length_c   1.000
_cell.angle_alpha   90.00
_cell.angle_beta   90.00
_cell.angle_gamma   90.00
#
_symmetry.space_group_name_H-M   'P 1'
#
loop_
_entity.id
_entity.type
_entity.pdbx_description
1 polymer ?
#
loop_
_entity_poly.entity_id
_entity_poly.type
_entity_poly.pdbx_seq_one_letter_code
_entity_poly.pdbx_strand_id
1 'polypeptide(L)'
;MEMLLMPKNSGRLQLVQWPLFLLSSKILLAKEIAAESNSQEEIVERIGKIEYMKYAVEEVYHTLKLVLTETLEAEGRMWLERIYEDIDTSIKNRKIHNDFQLNKLSLVITRVTALLGILKENETPEHAKGAIKALQDLYDVIRLDVLNFNMRGQYEMWNNLTQAWNEGRLFTELKWPKDPELKALVRRLYSLFTIKDSAAHVPRNLEARRRLQFFTNSLFMDVPPPKSVDKIVFTPYYSEVVLYSMAELTKRNEDGISILFYLQKIYPGVTFA
;
A
#
# COMPACT_ATOMS: atom_id res chain seq x y z
N MET A 1 5.53 -0.59 -14.41
CA MET A 1 6.54 0.14 -13.63
C MET A 1 6.07 0.48 -12.21
N GLU A 2 4.77 0.58 -11.95
CA GLU A 2 4.26 0.88 -10.59
C GLU A 2 4.66 -0.13 -9.51
N MET A 3 4.96 -1.39 -9.86
CA MET A 3 5.24 -2.40 -8.84
C MET A 3 6.53 -2.19 -8.05
N LEU A 4 7.51 -1.50 -8.63
CA LEU A 4 8.80 -1.21 -8.03
C LEU A 4 8.85 0.15 -7.32
N LEU A 5 7.79 0.96 -7.45
CA LEU A 5 7.73 2.28 -6.84
C LEU A 5 7.50 2.15 -5.34
N MET A 6 8.33 2.86 -4.56
CA MET A 6 8.04 3.06 -3.15
C MET A 6 6.87 4.03 -3.03
N PRO A 7 5.83 3.71 -2.24
CA PRO A 7 4.71 4.61 -2.01
C PRO A 7 5.20 5.89 -1.33
N LYS A 8 4.60 7.02 -1.70
CA LYS A 8 4.84 8.27 -0.98
C LYS A 8 4.09 8.19 0.34
N ASN A 9 4.82 8.09 1.45
CA ASN A 9 4.25 8.23 2.79
C ASN A 9 3.82 9.69 2.99
N SER A 10 2.65 10.08 2.47
CA SER A 10 2.11 11.44 2.59
C SER A 10 1.54 11.76 3.98
N GLY A 11 1.66 10.84 4.94
CA GLY A 11 1.19 11.00 6.32
C GLY A 11 -0.30 10.69 6.52
N ARG A 12 -1.09 10.55 5.45
CA ARG A 12 -2.51 10.15 5.52
C ARG A 12 -2.72 8.74 6.06
N LEU A 13 -1.74 7.87 5.84
CA LEU A 13 -1.69 6.53 6.39
C LEU A 13 -0.46 6.44 7.29
N GLN A 14 -0.67 6.19 8.59
CA GLN A 14 0.43 5.97 9.54
C GLN A 14 0.90 4.51 9.51
N LEU A 15 1.23 4.01 8.31
CA LEU A 15 1.68 2.64 8.10
C LEU A 15 2.80 2.58 7.06
N VAL A 16 3.67 1.59 7.20
CA VAL A 16 4.76 1.34 6.24
C VAL A 16 4.16 0.64 5.03
N GLN A 17 4.10 1.35 3.90
CA GLN A 17 3.64 0.76 2.64
C GLN A 17 4.81 0.17 1.86
N TRP A 18 4.78 -1.15 1.64
CA TRP A 18 5.86 -1.84 0.91
C TRP A 18 5.63 -1.81 -0.61
N PRO A 19 6.69 -1.93 -1.43
CA PRO A 19 6.55 -2.06 -2.88
C PRO A 19 5.62 -3.22 -3.27
N LEU A 20 4.77 -3.03 -4.29
CA LEU A 20 3.74 -4.01 -4.67
C LEU A 20 4.32 -5.37 -5.08
N PHE A 21 5.55 -5.41 -5.60
CA PHE A 21 6.18 -6.67 -5.97
C PHE A 21 6.45 -7.60 -4.77
N LEU A 22 6.61 -7.06 -3.55
CA LEU A 22 6.74 -7.85 -2.31
C LEU A 22 5.37 -8.34 -1.81
N LEU A 23 4.32 -7.58 -2.12
CA LEU A 23 2.94 -7.82 -1.65
C LEU A 23 2.09 -8.61 -2.64
N SER A 24 2.61 -8.91 -3.84
CA SER A 24 1.91 -9.66 -4.88
C SER A 24 1.34 -10.97 -4.32
N SER A 25 0.06 -11.24 -4.62
CA SER A 25 -0.66 -12.45 -4.20
C SER A 25 -0.82 -12.66 -2.70
N LYS A 26 -0.24 -11.80 -1.84
CA LYS A 26 -0.34 -11.95 -0.38
C LYS A 26 -1.78 -11.83 0.11
N ILE A 27 -2.57 -10.94 -0.47
CA ILE A 27 -3.99 -10.76 -0.13
C ILE A 27 -4.84 -11.97 -0.55
N LEU A 28 -4.56 -12.52 -1.73
CA LEU A 28 -5.28 -13.71 -2.23
C LEU A 28 -5.00 -14.94 -1.37
N LEU A 29 -3.75 -15.10 -0.93
CA LEU A 29 -3.34 -16.15 0.01
C LEU A 29 -3.91 -15.90 1.42
N ALA A 30 -3.89 -14.65 1.92
CA ALA A 30 -4.47 -14.32 3.22
C ALA A 30 -5.98 -14.62 3.27
N LYS A 31 -6.71 -14.39 2.17
CA LYS A 31 -8.10 -14.78 2.00
C LYS A 31 -8.29 -16.31 2.13
N GLU A 32 -7.39 -17.10 1.54
CA GLU A 32 -7.45 -18.57 1.62
C GLU A 32 -7.16 -19.05 3.05
N ILE A 33 -6.12 -18.50 3.68
CA ILE A 33 -5.82 -18.75 5.09
C ILE A 33 -7.03 -18.44 5.98
N ALA A 34 -7.68 -17.28 5.77
CA ALA A 34 -8.85 -16.89 6.55
C ALA A 34 -10.06 -17.81 6.33
N ALA A 35 -10.22 -18.40 5.14
CA ALA A 35 -11.30 -19.32 4.83
C ALA A 35 -11.07 -20.74 5.40
N GLU A 36 -9.81 -21.17 5.49
CA GLU A 36 -9.41 -22.49 5.99
C GLU A 36 -9.23 -22.55 7.50
N SER A 37 -8.98 -21.41 8.15
CA SER A 37 -8.68 -21.35 9.59
C SER A 37 -9.94 -21.51 10.42
N ASN A 38 -9.80 -22.12 11.59
CA ASN A 38 -10.91 -22.32 12.54
C ASN A 38 -10.90 -21.33 13.72
N SER A 39 -9.82 -20.57 13.88
CA SER A 39 -9.64 -19.62 14.98
C SER A 39 -8.87 -18.38 14.54
N GLN A 40 -9.04 -17.28 15.29
CA GLN A 40 -8.34 -16.02 15.01
C GLN A 40 -6.84 -16.17 15.22
N GLU A 41 -6.44 -16.94 16.23
CA GLU A 41 -5.04 -17.22 16.56
C GLU A 41 -4.32 -17.92 15.39
N GLU A 42 -4.97 -18.91 14.77
CA GLU A 42 -4.44 -19.62 13.61
C GLU A 42 -4.22 -18.67 12.42
N ILE A 43 -5.17 -17.76 12.17
CA ILE A 43 -5.03 -16.74 11.11
C ILE A 43 -3.81 -15.85 11.39
N VAL A 44 -3.71 -15.32 12.62
CA VAL A 44 -2.62 -14.42 13.01
C VAL A 44 -1.26 -15.13 12.93
N GLU A 45 -1.19 -16.38 13.36
CA GLU A 45 0.02 -17.19 13.28
C GLU A 45 0.43 -17.46 11.83
N ARG A 46 -0.50 -17.91 10.98
CA ARG A 46 -0.22 -18.24 9.56
C ARG A 46 0.14 -16.98 8.76
N ILE A 47 -0.57 -15.87 8.96
CA ILE A 47 -0.25 -14.58 8.32
C ILE A 47 1.09 -14.04 8.84
N GLY A 48 1.37 -14.19 10.13
CA GLY A 48 2.61 -13.73 10.75
C GLY A 48 3.86 -14.49 10.28
N LYS A 49 3.73 -15.77 9.92
CA LYS A 49 4.82 -16.59 9.38
C LYS A 49 5.24 -16.20 7.96
N ILE A 50 4.34 -15.61 7.16
CA ILE A 50 4.63 -15.27 5.78
C ILE A 50 5.13 -13.84 5.70
N GLU A 51 6.36 -13.67 5.22
CA GLU A 51 6.97 -12.35 5.05
C GLU A 51 6.08 -11.40 4.26
N TYR A 52 5.98 -10.17 4.78
CA TYR A 52 5.19 -9.04 4.27
C TYR A 52 3.68 -9.23 4.22
N MET A 53 3.15 -10.43 4.49
CA MET A 53 1.72 -10.69 4.39
C MET A 53 0.92 -9.88 5.41
N LYS A 54 1.41 -9.81 6.66
CA LYS A 54 0.82 -8.96 7.70
C LYS A 54 0.69 -7.50 7.23
N TYR A 55 1.76 -6.92 6.71
CA TYR A 55 1.75 -5.54 6.23
C TYR A 55 0.81 -5.34 5.04
N ALA A 56 0.71 -6.32 4.13
CA ALA A 56 -0.25 -6.26 3.02
C ALA A 56 -1.69 -6.20 3.55
N VAL A 57 -2.04 -7.06 4.52
CA VAL A 57 -3.38 -7.13 5.10
C VAL A 57 -3.73 -5.84 5.85
N GLU A 58 -2.81 -5.33 6.69
CA GLU A 58 -2.98 -4.06 7.41
C GLU A 58 -3.14 -2.89 6.44
N GLU A 59 -2.30 -2.83 5.41
CA GLU A 59 -2.37 -1.79 4.39
C GLU A 59 -3.71 -1.79 3.65
N VAL A 60 -4.18 -2.97 3.21
CA VAL A 60 -5.48 -3.08 2.54
C VAL A 60 -6.61 -2.65 3.45
N TYR A 61 -6.61 -3.07 4.71
CA TYR A 61 -7.65 -2.72 5.68
C TYR A 61 -7.76 -1.20 5.88
N HIS A 62 -6.63 -0.54 6.16
CA HIS A 62 -6.60 0.90 6.41
C HIS A 62 -6.81 1.73 5.14
N THR A 63 -6.21 1.32 4.03
CA THR A 63 -6.37 2.04 2.75
C THR A 63 -7.81 1.94 2.24
N LEU A 64 -8.45 0.76 2.35
CA LEU A 64 -9.85 0.60 1.99
C LEU A 64 -10.76 1.45 2.88
N LYS A 65 -10.50 1.50 4.19
CA LYS A 65 -11.25 2.35 5.12
C LYS A 65 -11.17 3.81 4.69
N LEU A 66 -9.96 4.30 4.42
CA LEU A 66 -9.73 5.68 3.99
C LEU A 66 -10.43 5.99 2.66
N VAL A 67 -10.24 5.14 1.65
CA VAL A 67 -10.83 5.33 0.32
C VAL A 67 -12.36 5.37 0.41
N LEU A 68 -12.97 4.43 1.12
CA LEU A 68 -14.43 4.39 1.28
C LEU A 68 -14.94 5.57 2.13
N THR A 69 -14.20 5.99 3.16
CA THR A 69 -14.59 7.15 3.99
C THR A 69 -14.62 8.42 3.17
N GLU A 70 -13.64 8.62 2.28
CA GLU A 70 -13.59 9.79 1.40
C GLU A 70 -14.62 9.72 0.26
N THR A 71 -15.00 8.51 -0.17
CA THR A 71 -15.94 8.31 -1.28
C THR A 71 -17.41 8.38 -0.83
N LEU A 72 -17.72 7.87 0.36
CA LEU A 72 -19.08 7.71 0.88
C LEU A 72 -19.52 8.94 1.70
N GLU A 73 -20.80 9.30 1.53
CA GLU A 73 -21.45 10.36 2.30
C GLU A 73 -22.64 9.85 3.11
N ALA A 74 -23.10 10.69 4.05
CA ALA A 74 -24.34 10.51 4.82
C ALA A 74 -24.50 9.07 5.38
N GLU A 75 -25.60 8.38 5.03
CA GLU A 75 -25.90 7.02 5.47
C GLU A 75 -24.86 5.98 5.02
N GLY A 76 -24.23 6.18 3.86
CA GLY A 76 -23.15 5.31 3.39
C GLY A 76 -21.91 5.37 4.28
N ARG A 77 -21.56 6.57 4.79
CA ARG A 77 -20.46 6.72 5.75
C ARG A 77 -20.79 6.10 7.10
N MET A 78 -22.03 6.30 7.59
CA MET A 78 -22.49 5.67 8.84
C MET A 78 -22.43 4.14 8.77
N TRP A 79 -22.84 3.56 7.64
CA TRP A 79 -22.73 2.13 7.39
C TRP A 79 -21.28 1.64 7.44
N LEU A 80 -20.36 2.37 6.79
CA LEU A 80 -18.94 2.04 6.77
C LEU A 80 -18.33 2.06 8.18
N GLU A 81 -18.56 3.14 8.93
CA GLU A 81 -18.04 3.31 10.29
C GLU A 81 -18.51 2.17 11.20
N ARG A 82 -19.79 1.79 11.09
CA ARG A 82 -20.38 0.69 11.85
C ARG A 82 -19.72 -0.66 11.54
N ILE A 83 -19.55 -1.00 10.27
CA ILE A 83 -18.91 -2.28 9.90
C ILE A 83 -17.48 -2.34 10.42
N TYR A 84 -16.72 -1.25 10.28
CA TYR A 84 -15.33 -1.24 10.75
C TYR A 84 -15.26 -1.32 12.29
N GLU A 85 -16.19 -0.68 13.01
CA GLU A 85 -16.31 -0.83 14.46
C GLU A 85 -16.66 -2.27 14.87
N ASP A 86 -17.59 -2.91 14.16
CA ASP A 86 -17.97 -4.31 14.39
C ASP A 86 -16.80 -5.26 14.15
N ILE A 87 -16.03 -5.05 13.07
CA ILE A 87 -14.81 -5.81 12.78
C ILE A 87 -13.79 -5.62 13.91
N ASP A 88 -13.47 -4.37 14.26
CA ASP A 88 -12.47 -4.06 15.31
C ASP A 88 -12.88 -4.65 16.67
N THR A 89 -14.18 -4.58 17.01
CA THR A 89 -14.73 -5.14 18.26
C THR A 89 -14.67 -6.66 18.25
N SER A 90 -15.02 -7.29 17.13
CA SER A 90 -14.97 -8.74 16.99
C SER A 90 -13.54 -9.29 17.09
N ILE A 91 -12.57 -8.59 16.47
CA ILE A 91 -11.14 -8.93 16.57
C ILE A 91 -10.65 -8.80 18.03
N LYS A 92 -11.02 -7.72 18.73
CA LYS A 92 -10.66 -7.52 20.16
C LYS A 92 -11.25 -8.62 21.05
N ASN A 93 -12.49 -9.01 20.79
CA ASN A 93 -13.19 -10.03 21.56
C ASN A 93 -12.85 -11.47 21.12
N ARG A 94 -12.01 -11.65 20.11
CA ARG A 94 -11.61 -12.94 19.53
C ARG A 94 -12.79 -13.78 19.01
N LYS A 95 -13.79 -13.11 18.43
CA LYS A 95 -15.04 -13.75 17.94
C LYS A 95 -15.25 -13.56 16.44
N ILE A 96 -14.19 -13.23 15.69
CA ILE A 96 -14.30 -12.94 14.26
C ILE A 96 -14.97 -14.05 13.43
N HIS A 97 -14.75 -15.33 13.77
CA HIS A 97 -15.39 -16.47 13.09
C HIS A 97 -16.86 -16.66 13.48
N ASN A 98 -17.27 -16.15 14.65
CA ASN A 98 -18.64 -16.20 15.12
C ASN A 98 -19.47 -15.05 14.55
N ASP A 99 -18.84 -13.89 14.34
CA ASP A 99 -19.53 -12.68 13.88
C ASP A 99 -19.52 -12.56 12.35
N PHE A 100 -18.47 -13.07 11.68
CA PHE A 100 -18.26 -12.95 10.23
C PHE A 100 -17.96 -14.30 9.54
N GLN A 101 -18.57 -14.52 8.38
CA GLN A 101 -18.30 -15.66 7.50
C GLN A 101 -17.05 -15.39 6.65
N LEU A 102 -15.88 -15.73 7.19
CA LEU A 102 -14.60 -15.45 6.52
C LEU A 102 -14.42 -16.20 5.18
N ASN A 103 -15.06 -17.36 5.01
CA ASN A 103 -15.10 -18.08 3.74
C ASN A 103 -15.81 -17.29 2.60
N LYS A 104 -16.62 -16.28 2.92
CA LYS A 104 -17.27 -15.38 1.96
C LYS A 104 -16.46 -14.13 1.62
N LEU A 105 -15.27 -13.94 2.21
CA LEU A 105 -14.40 -12.81 1.91
C LEU A 105 -14.02 -12.71 0.42
N SER A 106 -14.02 -13.84 -0.31
CA SER A 106 -13.83 -13.86 -1.76
C SER A 106 -14.85 -13.00 -2.50
N LEU A 107 -16.11 -12.99 -2.06
CA LEU A 107 -17.17 -12.17 -2.62
C LEU A 107 -16.91 -10.69 -2.36
N VAL A 108 -16.53 -10.35 -1.12
CA VAL A 108 -16.17 -8.96 -0.74
C VAL A 108 -15.03 -8.45 -1.60
N ILE A 109 -13.93 -9.21 -1.72
CA ILE A 109 -12.78 -8.85 -2.55
C ILE A 109 -13.22 -8.62 -3.99
N THR A 110 -14.10 -9.47 -4.53
CA THR A 110 -14.60 -9.33 -5.90
C THR A 110 -15.41 -8.04 -6.09
N ARG A 111 -16.33 -7.73 -5.17
CA ARG A 111 -17.15 -6.50 -5.22
C ARG A 111 -16.31 -5.23 -5.02
N VAL A 112 -15.40 -5.24 -4.06
CA VAL A 112 -14.46 -4.13 -3.82
C VAL A 112 -13.55 -3.93 -5.04
N THR A 113 -13.05 -5.00 -5.66
CA THR A 113 -12.22 -4.89 -6.87
C THR A 113 -13.00 -4.29 -8.04
N ALA A 114 -14.27 -4.66 -8.21
CA ALA A 114 -15.15 -4.06 -9.22
C ALA A 114 -15.35 -2.55 -8.98
N LEU A 115 -15.66 -2.17 -7.74
CA LEU A 115 -15.80 -0.76 -7.34
C LEU A 115 -14.52 0.04 -7.61
N LEU A 116 -13.37 -0.44 -7.14
CA LEU A 116 -12.08 0.23 -7.33
C LEU A 116 -11.69 0.31 -8.80
N GLY A 117 -12.06 -0.71 -9.60
CA GLY A 117 -11.86 -0.74 -11.04
C GLY A 117 -12.66 0.34 -11.78
N ILE A 118 -13.76 0.82 -11.20
CA ILE A 118 -14.54 1.94 -11.73
C ILE A 118 -13.99 3.27 -11.17
N LEU A 119 -13.71 3.36 -9.87
CA LEU A 119 -13.22 4.58 -9.22
C LEU A 119 -11.83 5.03 -9.70
N LYS A 120 -11.03 4.13 -10.27
CA LYS A 120 -9.72 4.48 -10.87
C LYS A 120 -9.86 5.28 -12.17
N GLU A 121 -11.01 5.19 -12.83
CA GLU A 121 -11.33 5.88 -14.09
C GLU A 121 -11.87 7.30 -13.83
N ASN A 122 -12.03 8.09 -14.89
CA ASN A 122 -12.58 9.43 -14.78
C ASN A 122 -14.09 9.40 -14.48
N GLU A 123 -14.57 10.43 -13.78
CA GLU A 123 -15.99 10.59 -13.46
C GLU A 123 -16.81 10.77 -14.76
N THR A 124 -17.69 9.81 -15.03
CA THR A 124 -18.71 9.89 -16.08
C THR A 124 -20.06 9.48 -15.51
N PRO A 125 -21.20 9.91 -16.09
CA PRO A 125 -22.52 9.50 -15.61
C PRO A 125 -22.71 7.97 -15.60
N GLU A 126 -22.07 7.26 -16.54
CA GLU A 126 -22.07 5.80 -16.60
C GLU A 126 -21.24 5.17 -15.48
N HIS A 127 -20.03 5.69 -15.23
CA HIS A 127 -19.19 5.23 -14.13
C HIS A 127 -19.81 5.52 -12.76
N ALA A 128 -20.49 6.65 -12.59
CA ALA A 128 -21.22 6.98 -11.36
C ALA A 128 -22.33 5.94 -11.09
N LYS A 129 -23.18 5.65 -12.07
CA LYS A 129 -24.21 4.60 -11.96
C LYS A 129 -23.61 3.22 -11.68
N GLY A 130 -22.50 2.89 -12.35
CA GLY A 130 -21.78 1.64 -12.13
C GLY A 130 -21.19 1.53 -10.71
N ALA A 131 -20.61 2.60 -10.18
CA ALA A 131 -20.04 2.65 -8.84
C ALA A 131 -21.11 2.53 -7.75
N ILE A 132 -22.25 3.21 -7.93
CA ILE A 132 -23.42 3.08 -7.04
C ILE A 132 -23.90 1.63 -7.01
N LYS A 133 -24.07 1.00 -8.18
CA LYS A 133 -24.46 -0.41 -8.26
C LYS A 133 -23.43 -1.33 -7.58
N ALA A 134 -22.14 -1.09 -7.78
CA ALA A 134 -21.09 -1.89 -7.15
C ALA A 134 -21.08 -1.74 -5.61
N LEU A 135 -21.39 -0.55 -5.09
CA LEU A 135 -21.56 -0.31 -3.65
C LEU A 135 -22.82 -0.97 -3.09
N GLN A 136 -23.92 -0.93 -3.83
CA GLN A 136 -25.16 -1.63 -3.51
C GLN A 136 -24.92 -3.15 -3.44
N ASP A 137 -24.25 -3.72 -4.45
CA ASP A 137 -23.87 -5.14 -4.45
C ASP A 137 -22.92 -5.47 -3.28
N LEU A 138 -22.00 -4.56 -2.91
CA LEU A 138 -21.10 -4.74 -1.77
C LEU A 138 -21.86 -4.72 -0.43
N TYR A 139 -22.81 -3.80 -0.28
CA TYR A 139 -23.69 -3.70 0.88
C TYR A 139 -24.48 -5.00 1.07
N ASP A 140 -25.09 -5.50 0.00
CA ASP A 140 -25.86 -6.73 0.04
C ASP A 140 -24.99 -7.94 0.39
N VAL A 141 -23.80 -8.08 -0.21
CA VAL A 141 -22.87 -9.16 0.13
C VAL A 141 -22.46 -9.11 1.60
N ILE A 142 -22.10 -7.93 2.12
CA ILE A 142 -21.69 -7.81 3.53
C ILE A 142 -22.85 -8.15 4.45
N ARG A 143 -24.04 -7.62 4.16
CA ARG A 143 -25.24 -7.81 4.98
C ARG A 143 -25.77 -9.25 4.93
N LEU A 144 -25.81 -9.87 3.76
CA LEU A 144 -26.52 -11.13 3.52
C LEU A 144 -25.61 -12.35 3.55
N ASP A 145 -24.34 -12.22 3.16
CA ASP A 145 -23.42 -13.35 3.09
C ASP A 145 -22.36 -13.31 4.19
N VAL A 146 -21.84 -12.13 4.53
CA VAL A 146 -20.68 -12.04 5.44
C VAL A 146 -21.08 -11.95 6.91
N LEU A 147 -22.05 -11.12 7.27
CA LEU A 147 -22.47 -10.96 8.67
C LEU A 147 -23.32 -12.14 9.14
N ASN A 148 -22.98 -12.73 10.28
CA ASN A 148 -23.84 -13.76 10.89
C ASN A 148 -25.13 -13.17 11.49
N PHE A 149 -26.16 -14.01 11.62
CA PHE A 149 -27.53 -13.61 12.02
C PHE A 149 -27.58 -12.78 13.32
N ASN A 150 -26.73 -13.12 14.30
CA ASN A 150 -26.68 -12.43 15.59
C ASN A 150 -26.32 -10.93 15.44
N MET A 151 -25.48 -10.59 14.46
CA MET A 151 -25.07 -9.20 14.20
C MET A 151 -26.17 -8.38 13.51
N ARG A 152 -27.07 -9.06 12.75
CA ARG A 152 -28.11 -8.39 11.94
C ARG A 152 -29.29 -7.87 12.77
N GLY A 153 -29.58 -8.52 13.90
CA GLY A 153 -30.75 -8.21 14.73
C GLY A 153 -30.50 -7.25 15.90
N GLN A 154 -29.24 -6.86 16.15
CA GLN A 154 -28.84 -6.20 17.40
C GLN A 154 -28.80 -4.67 17.36
N TYR A 155 -29.04 -4.01 16.21
CA TYR A 155 -28.91 -2.55 16.13
C TYR A 155 -30.12 -1.87 15.49
N GLU A 156 -30.71 -0.92 16.21
CA GLU A 156 -31.67 0.05 15.66
C GLU A 156 -31.08 0.82 14.46
N MET A 157 -29.76 1.00 14.43
CA MET A 157 -29.05 1.61 13.31
C MET A 157 -29.07 0.76 12.03
N TRP A 158 -29.11 -0.57 12.13
CA TRP A 158 -29.33 -1.44 10.95
C TRP A 158 -30.76 -1.32 10.42
N ASN A 159 -31.74 -1.03 11.29
CA ASN A 159 -33.10 -0.73 10.85
C ASN A 159 -33.13 0.61 10.09
N ASN A 160 -32.44 1.63 10.58
CA ASN A 160 -32.32 2.93 9.87
C ASN A 160 -31.61 2.78 8.52
N LEU A 161 -30.53 1.99 8.44
CA LEU A 161 -29.83 1.70 7.18
C LEU A 161 -30.69 0.86 6.22
N THR A 162 -31.43 -0.11 6.75
CA THR A 162 -32.36 -0.93 5.96
C THR A 162 -33.51 -0.06 5.44
N GLN A 163 -34.00 0.88 6.22
CA GLN A 163 -35.01 1.84 5.80
C GLN A 163 -34.46 2.78 4.71
N ALA A 164 -33.28 3.36 4.92
CA ALA A 164 -32.61 4.20 3.92
C ALA A 164 -32.34 3.45 2.60
N TRP A 165 -32.02 2.15 2.69
CA TRP A 165 -31.92 1.26 1.53
C TRP A 165 -33.26 1.11 0.80
N ASN A 166 -34.33 0.78 1.51
CA ASN A 166 -35.66 0.61 0.93
C ASN A 166 -36.22 1.91 0.32
N GLU A 167 -35.85 3.05 0.90
CA GLU A 167 -36.22 4.39 0.43
C GLU A 167 -35.29 4.91 -0.68
N GLY A 168 -34.27 4.15 -1.07
CA GLY A 168 -33.33 4.52 -2.14
C GLY A 168 -32.40 5.68 -1.79
N ARG A 169 -32.26 6.02 -0.51
CA ARG A 169 -31.35 7.07 -0.02
C ARG A 169 -29.89 6.60 0.11
N LEU A 170 -29.67 5.28 0.22
CA LEU A 170 -28.33 4.73 0.35
C LEU A 170 -27.57 4.82 -0.99
N PHE A 171 -26.37 5.40 -0.96
CA PHE A 171 -25.47 5.57 -2.11
C PHE A 171 -26.01 6.44 -3.26
N THR A 172 -26.78 7.49 -2.94
CA THR A 172 -27.31 8.43 -3.93
C THR A 172 -26.25 9.34 -4.55
N GLU A 173 -25.34 9.85 -3.72
CA GLU A 173 -24.25 10.72 -4.12
C GLU A 173 -22.91 10.15 -3.64
N LEU A 174 -21.91 10.18 -4.52
CA LEU A 174 -20.56 9.70 -4.26
C LEU A 174 -19.58 10.82 -4.54
N LYS A 175 -18.59 10.97 -3.66
CA LYS A 175 -17.46 11.86 -3.91
C LYS A 175 -16.44 11.13 -4.74
N TRP A 176 -16.33 11.52 -6.02
CA TRP A 176 -15.32 10.95 -6.89
C TRP A 176 -13.91 11.31 -6.40
N PRO A 177 -12.93 10.38 -6.45
CA PRO A 177 -11.54 10.69 -6.16
C PRO A 177 -10.98 11.74 -7.13
N LYS A 178 -10.91 13.00 -6.71
CA LYS A 178 -10.36 14.11 -7.52
C LYS A 178 -8.90 14.41 -7.18
N ASP A 179 -8.55 14.26 -5.91
CA ASP A 179 -7.21 14.46 -5.36
C ASP A 179 -6.19 13.45 -5.93
N PRO A 180 -5.02 13.88 -6.42
CA PRO A 180 -3.98 13.00 -6.93
C PRO A 180 -3.54 11.91 -5.95
N GLU A 181 -3.48 12.19 -4.64
CA GLU A 181 -3.10 11.19 -3.64
C GLU A 181 -4.18 10.11 -3.51
N LEU A 182 -5.46 10.51 -3.40
CA LEU A 182 -6.56 9.55 -3.33
C LEU A 182 -6.66 8.69 -4.59
N LYS A 183 -6.47 9.27 -5.78
CA LYS A 183 -6.38 8.51 -7.04
C LYS A 183 -5.24 7.49 -7.02
N ALA A 184 -4.08 7.86 -6.48
CA ALA A 184 -2.95 6.94 -6.35
C ALA A 184 -3.27 5.80 -5.37
N LEU A 185 -3.94 6.08 -4.25
CA LEU A 185 -4.39 5.05 -3.31
C LEU A 185 -5.40 4.09 -3.92
N VAL A 186 -6.39 4.58 -4.68
CA VAL A 186 -7.37 3.74 -5.38
C VAL A 186 -6.68 2.81 -6.38
N ARG A 187 -5.76 3.33 -7.19
CA ARG A 187 -4.97 2.52 -8.14
C ARG A 187 -4.13 1.47 -7.41
N ARG A 188 -3.45 1.87 -6.33
CA ARG A 188 -2.63 0.98 -5.52
C ARG A 188 -3.44 -0.14 -4.88
N LEU A 189 -4.60 0.19 -4.31
CA LEU A 189 -5.50 -0.78 -3.70
C LEU A 189 -6.05 -1.75 -4.75
N TYR A 190 -6.45 -1.25 -5.92
CA TYR A 190 -6.84 -2.10 -7.06
C TYR A 190 -5.71 -3.06 -7.47
N SER A 191 -4.46 -2.57 -7.53
CA SER A 191 -3.28 -3.40 -7.81
C SER A 191 -3.05 -4.48 -6.74
N LEU A 192 -3.20 -4.17 -5.45
CA LEU A 192 -3.06 -5.15 -4.36
C LEU A 192 -4.04 -6.33 -4.48
N PHE A 193 -5.26 -6.09 -4.99
CA PHE A 193 -6.25 -7.15 -5.20
C PHE A 193 -6.07 -7.92 -6.51
N THR A 194 -5.43 -7.33 -7.52
CA THR A 194 -5.40 -7.90 -8.88
C THR A 194 -4.05 -8.50 -9.29
N ILE A 195 -2.94 -8.09 -8.69
CA ILE A 195 -1.61 -8.60 -9.02
C ILE A 195 -1.45 -10.03 -8.48
N LYS A 196 -1.36 -10.99 -9.40
CA LYS A 196 -1.20 -12.43 -9.14
C LYS A 196 0.22 -12.97 -9.38
N ASP A 197 1.01 -12.31 -10.23
CA ASP A 197 2.32 -12.82 -10.65
C ASP A 197 3.44 -11.80 -10.40
N SER A 198 4.30 -12.11 -9.43
CA SER A 198 5.53 -11.33 -9.18
C SER A 198 6.61 -11.64 -10.23
N ALA A 199 6.62 -12.86 -10.78
CA ALA A 199 7.71 -13.39 -11.61
C ALA A 199 7.81 -12.75 -13.01
N ALA A 200 6.68 -12.30 -13.58
CA ALA A 200 6.67 -11.66 -14.91
C ALA A 200 7.28 -10.25 -14.92
N HIS A 201 7.40 -9.62 -13.75
CA HIS A 201 7.80 -8.22 -13.62
C HIS A 201 9.22 -8.02 -13.09
N VAL A 202 9.94 -9.10 -12.82
CA VAL A 202 11.38 -9.04 -12.54
C VAL A 202 12.11 -8.63 -13.83
N PRO A 203 12.93 -7.57 -13.83
CA PRO A 203 13.65 -7.16 -15.03
C PRO A 203 14.48 -8.30 -15.61
N ARG A 204 14.35 -8.56 -16.92
CA ARG A 204 15.20 -9.56 -17.58
C ARG A 204 16.68 -9.14 -17.57
N ASN A 205 16.97 -7.85 -17.53
CA ASN A 205 18.32 -7.31 -17.43
C ASN A 205 18.97 -7.69 -16.09
N LEU A 206 20.19 -8.25 -16.15
CA LEU A 206 20.93 -8.74 -14.99
C LEU A 206 21.41 -7.62 -14.06
N GLU A 207 21.80 -6.46 -14.58
CA GLU A 207 22.22 -5.31 -13.77
C GLU A 207 21.04 -4.68 -13.04
N ALA A 208 19.88 -4.59 -13.69
CA ALA A 208 18.66 -4.14 -13.05
C ALA A 208 18.24 -5.09 -11.91
N ARG A 209 18.37 -6.41 -12.11
CA ARG A 209 18.18 -7.40 -11.04
C ARG A 209 19.19 -7.22 -9.91
N ARG A 210 20.48 -7.05 -10.22
CA ARG A 210 21.54 -6.85 -9.23
C ARG A 210 21.27 -5.61 -8.37
N ARG A 211 20.88 -4.50 -9.00
CA ARG A 211 20.57 -3.24 -8.29
C ARG A 211 19.31 -3.35 -7.45
N LEU A 212 18.25 -3.99 -7.97
CA LEU A 212 17.04 -4.26 -7.19
C LEU A 212 17.34 -5.16 -6.00
N GLN A 213 18.12 -6.23 -6.20
CA GLN A 213 18.53 -7.14 -5.14
C GLN A 213 19.38 -6.42 -4.08
N PHE A 214 20.31 -5.58 -4.50
CA PHE A 214 21.10 -4.75 -3.58
C PHE A 214 20.21 -3.81 -2.77
N PHE A 215 19.27 -3.12 -3.43
CA PHE A 215 18.31 -2.24 -2.78
C PHE A 215 17.42 -3.00 -1.80
N THR A 216 16.81 -4.13 -2.20
CA THR A 216 15.98 -4.92 -1.30
C THR A 216 16.77 -5.45 -0.13
N ASN A 217 17.99 -5.95 -0.36
CA ASN A 217 18.85 -6.40 0.75
C ASN A 217 19.17 -5.26 1.70
N SER A 218 19.40 -4.04 1.19
CA SER A 218 19.65 -2.87 2.03
C SER A 218 18.45 -2.45 2.90
N LEU A 219 17.21 -2.75 2.48
CA LEU A 219 16.01 -2.52 3.30
C LEU A 219 15.93 -3.46 4.51
N PHE A 220 16.59 -4.62 4.44
CA PHE A 220 16.56 -5.66 5.48
C PHE A 220 17.89 -5.82 6.22
N MET A 221 18.89 -4.99 5.89
CA MET A 221 20.12 -4.92 6.66
C MET A 221 19.89 -4.04 7.88
N ASP A 222 20.30 -4.53 9.05
CA ASP A 222 20.43 -3.69 10.22
C ASP A 222 21.39 -2.55 9.89
N VAL A 223 20.85 -1.34 9.80
CA VAL A 223 21.67 -0.14 9.63
C VAL A 223 22.37 0.07 10.97
N PRO A 224 23.70 -0.08 11.04
CA PRO A 224 24.40 0.14 12.30
C PRO A 224 24.15 1.58 12.75
N PRO A 225 23.95 1.82 14.05
CA PRO A 225 23.71 3.16 14.56
C PRO A 225 24.83 4.10 14.08
N PRO A 226 24.50 5.32 13.64
CA PRO A 226 25.49 6.25 13.12
C PRO A 226 26.54 6.48 14.21
N LYS A 227 27.80 6.20 13.89
CA LYS A 227 28.92 6.50 14.78
C LYS A 227 28.96 8.02 15.00
N SER A 228 29.36 8.47 16.20
CA SER A 228 29.57 9.90 16.48
C SER A 228 30.35 10.55 15.34
N VAL A 229 29.95 11.76 14.94
CA VAL A 229 30.49 12.49 13.77
C VAL A 229 32.03 12.62 13.86
N ASP A 230 32.58 12.60 15.07
CA ASP A 230 34.02 12.61 15.37
C ASP A 230 34.79 11.37 14.85
N LYS A 231 34.08 10.32 14.44
CA LYS A 231 34.63 9.06 13.90
C LYS A 231 34.27 8.80 12.45
N ILE A 232 33.62 9.75 11.76
CA ILE A 232 33.38 9.64 10.32
C ILE A 232 34.66 10.11 9.62
N VAL A 233 35.64 9.21 9.57
CA VAL A 233 36.75 9.34 8.64
C VAL A 233 36.17 9.04 7.27
N PHE A 234 36.31 9.96 6.32
CA PHE A 234 36.20 9.63 4.89
C PHE A 234 37.23 8.53 4.62
N THR A 235 36.83 7.27 4.72
CA THR A 235 37.69 6.15 4.34
C THR A 235 37.66 6.09 2.82
N PRO A 236 38.72 6.50 2.10
CA PRO A 236 38.81 6.19 0.68
C PRO A 236 38.72 4.67 0.53
N TYR A 237 37.78 4.22 -0.29
CA TYR A 237 37.78 2.83 -0.72
C TYR A 237 39.06 2.67 -1.55
N TYR A 238 40.01 1.85 -1.10
CA TYR A 238 41.16 1.41 -1.91
C TYR A 238 42.31 2.42 -2.11
N SER A 239 43.07 2.77 -1.07
CA SER A 239 44.37 3.48 -1.20
C SER A 239 44.36 4.69 -2.15
N GLU A 240 43.19 5.34 -2.30
CA GLU A 240 43.04 6.46 -3.20
C GLU A 240 43.70 7.68 -2.56
N VAL A 241 44.41 8.45 -3.39
CA VAL A 241 45.00 9.71 -2.96
C VAL A 241 43.89 10.73 -2.85
N VAL A 242 43.45 10.98 -1.61
CA VAL A 242 42.37 11.93 -1.28
C VAL A 242 42.90 13.35 -1.07
N LEU A 243 44.20 13.50 -0.86
CA LEU A 243 44.88 14.77 -0.66
C LEU A 243 45.90 14.97 -1.76
N TYR A 244 45.70 16.00 -2.58
CA TYR A 244 46.65 16.42 -3.60
C TYR A 244 47.39 17.67 -3.15
N SER A 245 48.71 17.68 -3.32
CA SER A 245 49.51 18.90 -3.24
C SER A 245 49.26 19.79 -4.47
N MET A 246 49.52 21.09 -4.37
CA MET A 246 49.39 21.99 -5.54
C MET A 246 50.30 21.58 -6.70
N ALA A 247 51.45 20.98 -6.41
CA ALA A 247 52.32 20.40 -7.44
C ALA A 247 51.64 19.26 -8.20
N GLU A 248 50.91 18.38 -7.52
CA GLU A 248 50.16 17.29 -8.16
C GLU A 248 48.93 17.79 -8.91
N LEU A 249 48.24 18.81 -8.38
CA LEU A 249 47.09 19.42 -9.05
C LEU A 249 47.45 20.15 -10.33
N THR A 250 48.65 20.74 -10.41
CA THR A 250 49.16 21.46 -11.57
C THR A 250 49.97 20.59 -12.53
N LYS A 251 50.34 19.37 -12.11
CA LYS A 251 51.04 18.40 -12.95
C LYS A 251 50.18 18.06 -14.18
N ARG A 252 50.79 18.19 -15.36
CA ARG A 252 50.16 17.86 -16.63
C ARG A 252 50.27 16.36 -16.90
N ASN A 253 49.20 15.76 -17.40
CA ASN A 253 49.19 14.41 -17.93
C ASN A 253 49.81 14.37 -19.35
N GLU A 254 49.79 13.19 -19.98
CA GLU A 254 50.34 12.98 -21.34
C GLU A 254 49.70 13.90 -22.40
N ASP A 255 48.44 14.32 -22.18
CA ASP A 255 47.70 15.24 -23.04
C ASP A 255 47.90 16.73 -22.70
N GLY A 256 48.78 17.05 -21.74
CA GLY A 256 49.06 18.42 -21.32
C GLY A 256 48.01 19.04 -20.38
N ILE A 257 47.05 18.26 -19.90
CA ILE A 257 45.93 18.70 -19.05
C ILE A 257 46.24 18.40 -17.58
N SER A 258 46.00 19.37 -16.69
CA SER A 258 46.16 19.19 -15.25
C SER A 258 44.82 18.91 -14.55
N ILE A 259 44.87 18.26 -13.39
CA ILE A 259 43.69 17.98 -12.56
C ILE A 259 43.00 19.30 -12.18
N LEU A 260 43.77 20.33 -11.84
CA LEU A 260 43.26 21.66 -11.54
C LEU A 260 42.46 22.26 -12.70
N PHE A 261 42.97 22.14 -13.93
CA PHE A 261 42.27 22.63 -15.12
C PHE A 261 40.92 21.92 -15.31
N TYR A 262 40.88 20.60 -15.07
CA TYR A 262 39.65 19.82 -15.17
C TYR A 262 38.62 20.25 -14.12
N LEU A 263 39.06 20.46 -12.87
CA LEU A 263 38.20 20.92 -11.78
C LEU A 263 37.63 22.33 -12.03
N GLN A 264 38.45 23.27 -12.52
CA GLN A 264 38.00 24.61 -12.89
C GLN A 264 36.95 24.60 -14.01
N LYS A 265 37.05 23.63 -14.94
CA LYS A 265 36.10 23.49 -16.05
C LYS A 265 34.75 22.90 -15.63
N ILE A 266 34.75 21.98 -14.67
CA ILE A 266 33.52 21.35 -14.16
C ILE A 266 32.80 22.25 -13.14
N TYR A 267 33.55 23.00 -12.33
CA TYR A 267 33.01 23.87 -11.29
C TYR A 267 33.40 25.34 -11.52
N PRO A 268 32.88 26.00 -12.58
CA PRO A 268 33.18 27.39 -12.85
C PRO A 268 32.69 28.28 -11.72
N GLY A 269 33.60 29.04 -11.09
CA GLY A 269 33.30 29.99 -9.99
C GLY A 269 33.84 29.60 -8.62
N VAL A 270 34.41 28.40 -8.47
CA VAL A 270 35.08 28.00 -7.22
C VAL A 270 36.56 28.41 -7.28
N THR A 271 37.00 29.24 -6.33
CA THR A 271 38.41 29.57 -6.13
C THR A 271 39.07 28.50 -5.26
N PHE A 272 39.96 27.73 -5.86
CA PHE A 272 40.81 26.78 -5.14
C PHE A 272 42.04 27.54 -4.66
N ALA A 273 42.06 27.91 -3.37
CA ALA A 273 43.17 28.59 -2.70
C ALA A 273 44.12 27.57 -2.04
#